data_AF-A0A8H5H6R5-F1
#
_entry.id   AF-A0A8H5H6R5-F1
#
_cell.length_a   1.000
_cell.length_b   1.000
_cell.length_c   1.000
_cell.angle_alpha   90.00
_cell.angle_beta   90.00
_cell.angle_gamma   90.00
#
_symmetry.space_group_name_H-M   'P 1'
#
loop_
_entity.id
_entity.type
_entity.pdbx_description
1 polymer ?
#
loop_
_entity_poly.entity_id
_entity_poly.type
_entity_poly.pdbx_seq_one_letter_code
_entity_poly.pdbx_strand_id
1 'polypeptide(L)'
;MSFEKALVSAKEHHHTPEGMPFSAHFEDRFTDSLPDLPTTKQLSNAFTLSKGPQLSSQRPLRIFYGFGLSYQDLTNYLTRHHLPLPPKTLNRALHQAHLRYRVLDHLCCLCDFYSLQLSPVSDVHANCELVLSLYDSYTITFGELVPEDEEEVLEIIRSALAMTGNVPPQWFYPMAQW
;
A
#
# COMPACT_ATOMS: atom_id res chain seq x y z
N MET A 1 9.58 -53.25 -6.48
CA MET A 1 8.78 -53.88 -5.42
C MET A 1 8.74 -52.89 -4.26
N SER A 2 7.88 -51.88 -4.36
CA SER A 2 6.45 -51.86 -3.99
C SER A 2 6.27 -51.39 -2.54
N PHE A 3 6.01 -50.10 -2.40
CA PHE A 3 5.39 -49.48 -1.23
C PHE A 3 3.88 -49.74 -1.29
N GLU A 4 3.46 -50.94 -0.90
CA GLU A 4 2.07 -51.24 -0.58
C GLU A 4 2.06 -52.10 0.67
N LYS A 5 1.77 -51.48 1.82
CA LYS A 5 1.14 -52.08 3.00
C LYS A 5 1.01 -51.02 4.09
N ALA A 6 -0.04 -50.21 3.99
CA ALA A 6 -0.72 -49.64 5.15
C ALA A 6 -2.00 -48.93 4.68
N LEU A 7 -2.99 -49.73 4.26
CA LEU A 7 -4.38 -49.32 4.25
C LEU A 7 -5.13 -50.40 5.02
N VAL A 8 -5.81 -49.98 6.09
CA VAL A 8 -7.07 -50.51 6.66
C VAL A 8 -7.03 -50.40 8.18
N SER A 9 -8.13 -49.84 8.71
CA SER A 9 -8.51 -49.65 10.12
C SER A 9 -8.02 -48.33 10.70
N ALA A 10 -8.85 -47.35 11.04
CA ALA A 10 -10.15 -47.47 11.68
C ALA A 10 -11.13 -46.38 11.18
N LYS A 11 -12.31 -46.84 10.81
CA LYS A 11 -13.54 -46.04 10.71
C LYS A 11 -14.24 -46.16 12.07
N GLU A 12 -14.95 -45.09 12.42
CA GLU A 12 -15.95 -45.00 13.50
C GLU A 12 -15.39 -44.93 14.92
N HIS A 13 -15.54 -43.76 15.55
CA HIS A 13 -16.40 -43.55 16.71
C HIS A 13 -16.76 -42.06 16.78
N HIS A 14 -18.02 -41.75 16.49
CA HIS A 14 -18.62 -40.44 16.70
C HIS A 14 -18.75 -40.17 18.20
N HIS A 15 -18.07 -39.14 18.70
CA HIS A 15 -18.49 -38.44 19.90
C HIS A 15 -18.22 -36.95 19.73
N THR A 16 -19.27 -36.24 19.32
CA THR A 16 -19.36 -34.77 19.38
C THR A 16 -19.71 -34.41 20.82
N PRO A 17 -18.89 -33.62 21.55
CA PRO A 17 -19.39 -32.90 22.70
C PRO A 17 -20.16 -31.67 22.20
N GLU A 18 -21.46 -31.70 22.40
CA GLU A 18 -22.31 -30.51 22.44
C GLU A 18 -21.77 -29.52 23.50
N GLY A 19 -21.88 -28.22 23.20
CA GLY A 19 -21.83 -27.19 24.24
C GLY A 19 -20.54 -26.40 24.33
N MET A 20 -20.19 -25.66 23.28
CA MET A 20 -19.65 -24.31 23.48
C MET A 20 -20.36 -23.36 22.52
N PRO A 21 -21.05 -22.31 22.99
CA PRO A 21 -21.45 -21.23 22.11
C PRO A 21 -20.16 -20.60 21.60
N PHE A 22 -19.83 -20.84 20.33
CA PHE A 22 -18.90 -20.01 19.59
C PHE A 22 -19.43 -18.58 19.72
N SER A 23 -18.78 -17.79 20.57
CA SER A 23 -19.16 -16.41 20.81
C SER A 23 -18.97 -15.65 19.50
N ALA A 24 -20.06 -15.47 18.78
CA ALA A 24 -20.19 -14.61 17.61
C ALA A 24 -20.16 -13.13 18.03
N HIS A 25 -19.09 -12.73 18.73
CA HIS A 25 -18.88 -11.36 19.22
C HIS A 25 -17.55 -10.75 18.76
N PHE A 26 -16.95 -11.28 17.68
CA PHE A 26 -15.74 -10.70 17.10
C PHE A 26 -15.96 -9.96 15.77
N GLU A 27 -17.21 -9.73 15.37
CA GLU A 27 -17.52 -8.99 14.13
C GLU A 27 -17.92 -7.52 14.37
N ASP A 28 -17.89 -7.02 15.62
CA ASP A 28 -18.54 -5.75 15.98
C ASP A 28 -17.60 -4.71 16.63
N ARG A 29 -16.35 -4.57 16.13
CA ARG A 29 -15.42 -3.54 16.63
C ARG A 29 -14.77 -2.63 15.58
N PHE A 30 -15.07 -2.78 14.30
CA PHE A 30 -14.47 -1.92 13.26
C PHE A 30 -15.51 -1.43 12.25
N THR A 31 -16.69 -1.09 12.74
CA THR A 31 -17.63 -0.19 12.06
C THR A 31 -17.48 1.26 12.55
N ASP A 32 -16.35 1.58 13.19
CA ASP A 32 -15.91 2.98 13.24
C ASP A 32 -15.58 3.37 11.80
N SER A 33 -16.44 4.19 11.21
CA SER A 33 -16.18 4.87 9.96
C SER A 33 -14.76 5.42 9.99
N LEU A 34 -13.91 5.00 9.04
CA LEU A 34 -12.56 5.54 8.90
C LEU A 34 -12.64 7.08 8.96
N PRO A 35 -11.72 7.75 9.69
CA PRO A 35 -11.71 9.20 9.74
C PRO A 35 -11.61 9.79 8.33
N ASP A 36 -12.04 11.03 8.14
CA ASP A 36 -11.83 11.68 6.85
C ASP A 36 -10.32 11.91 6.62
N LEU A 37 -9.88 11.69 5.38
CA LEU A 37 -8.50 11.99 5.00
C LEU A 37 -8.26 13.50 5.04
N PRO A 38 -7.07 13.95 5.48
CA PRO A 38 -6.75 15.37 5.46
C PRO A 38 -6.79 15.92 4.01
N THR A 39 -7.31 17.13 3.85
CA THR A 39 -7.32 17.82 2.55
C THR A 39 -6.01 18.55 2.25
N THR A 40 -5.12 18.67 3.24
CA THR A 40 -3.81 19.31 3.12
C THR A 40 -2.71 18.34 3.56
N LYS A 41 -1.44 18.68 3.31
CA LYS A 41 -0.29 17.91 3.80
C LYS A 41 -0.22 17.84 5.34
N GLN A 42 -0.88 18.75 6.06
CA GLN A 42 -0.89 18.75 7.52
C GLN A 42 -1.74 17.61 8.08
N LEU A 43 -1.15 16.82 8.98
CA LEU A 43 -1.82 15.71 9.65
C LEU A 43 -2.61 16.17 10.87
N SER A 44 -3.80 15.59 11.04
CA SER A 44 -4.55 15.71 12.29
C SER A 44 -4.01 14.74 13.35
N ASN A 45 -4.36 14.98 14.61
CA ASN A 45 -3.95 14.11 15.74
C ASN A 45 -4.39 12.64 15.58
N ALA A 46 -5.38 12.35 14.73
CA ALA A 46 -5.84 10.99 14.45
C ALA A 46 -4.80 10.14 13.69
N PHE A 47 -3.88 10.78 12.94
CA PHE A 47 -2.88 10.11 12.11
C PHE A 47 -1.45 10.31 12.60
N THR A 48 -1.24 11.24 13.54
CA THR A 48 0.09 11.57 14.08
C THR A 48 0.52 10.54 15.12
N LEU A 49 1.71 9.97 14.92
CA LEU A 49 2.35 9.15 15.95
C LEU A 49 2.82 10.06 17.10
N SER A 50 2.21 9.95 18.29
CA SER A 50 2.66 10.69 19.47
C SER A 50 4.04 10.21 19.91
N LYS A 51 4.94 11.15 20.25
CA LYS A 51 6.30 10.89 20.75
C LYS A 51 6.34 10.48 22.25
N GLY A 52 5.21 10.11 22.86
CA GLY A 52 5.12 9.73 24.27
C GLY A 52 4.64 8.29 24.50
N PRO A 53 4.73 7.77 25.74
CA PRO A 53 4.16 6.47 26.09
C PRO A 53 2.63 6.54 25.95
N GLN A 54 2.09 6.12 24.79
CA GLN A 54 0.66 6.03 24.58
C GLN A 54 0.07 4.91 25.44
N LEU A 55 -0.94 5.27 26.25
CA LEU A 55 -1.79 4.34 27.02
C LEU A 55 -2.80 3.58 26.14
N SER A 56 -2.96 3.97 24.88
CA SER A 56 -3.85 3.33 23.91
C SER A 56 -3.10 2.27 23.08
N SER A 57 -3.56 1.02 23.13
CA SER A 57 -2.96 -0.13 22.45
C SER A 57 -3.06 -0.11 20.91
N GLN A 58 -3.73 0.89 20.32
CA GLN A 58 -3.95 0.98 18.88
C GLN A 58 -3.04 2.05 18.28
N ARG A 59 -2.12 1.62 17.41
CA ARG A 59 -1.30 2.55 16.62
C ARG A 59 -2.20 3.28 15.62
N PRO A 60 -2.00 4.59 15.40
CA PRO A 60 -2.71 5.35 14.36
C PRO A 60 -2.57 4.68 12.99
N LEU A 61 -3.58 4.78 12.12
CA LEU A 61 -3.49 4.21 10.78
C LEU A 61 -2.40 4.92 9.97
N ARG A 62 -1.54 4.16 9.30
CA ARG A 62 -0.49 4.70 8.42
C ARG A 62 -1.10 5.04 7.07
N ILE A 63 -1.14 6.33 6.72
CA ILE A 63 -1.63 6.84 5.43
C ILE A 63 -0.47 7.37 4.59
N PHE A 64 -0.67 7.48 3.28
CA PHE A 64 0.38 7.83 2.32
C PHE A 64 0.04 9.12 1.57
N TYR A 65 1.01 10.03 1.44
CA TYR A 65 0.85 11.28 0.71
C TYR A 65 1.58 11.23 -0.63
N GLY A 66 0.84 11.39 -1.73
CA GLY A 66 1.44 11.34 -3.07
C GLY A 66 0.42 11.27 -4.20
N PHE A 67 0.73 10.50 -5.25
CA PHE A 67 -0.08 10.39 -6.46
C PHE A 67 -0.68 9.00 -6.61
N GLY A 68 -1.99 8.92 -6.87
CA GLY A 68 -2.68 7.68 -7.18
C GLY A 68 -2.33 7.20 -8.59
N LEU A 69 -2.01 5.91 -8.73
CA LEU A 69 -1.62 5.27 -9.98
C LEU A 69 -2.30 3.92 -10.16
N SER A 70 -2.47 3.52 -11.42
CA SER A 70 -2.85 2.15 -11.82
C SER A 70 -1.62 1.35 -12.29
N TYR A 71 -1.75 0.02 -12.40
CA TYR A 71 -0.70 -0.77 -13.06
C TYR A 71 -0.55 -0.46 -14.56
N GLN A 72 -1.61 0.08 -15.19
CA GLN A 72 -1.53 0.56 -16.57
C GLN A 72 -0.61 1.79 -16.68
N ASP A 73 -0.65 2.70 -15.70
CA ASP A 73 0.23 3.86 -15.66
C ASP A 73 1.70 3.44 -15.56
N LEU A 74 2.02 2.43 -14.75
CA LEU A 74 3.38 1.88 -14.67
C LEU A 74 3.83 1.29 -16.02
N THR A 75 2.94 0.57 -16.71
CA THR A 75 3.23 -0.01 -18.02
C THR A 75 3.47 1.08 -19.07
N ASN A 76 2.61 2.11 -19.07
CA ASN A 76 2.72 3.26 -19.96
C ASN A 76 4.01 4.05 -19.68
N TYR A 77 4.40 4.18 -18.40
CA TYR A 77 5.64 4.83 -18.00
C TYR A 77 6.86 4.10 -18.56
N LEU A 78 6.98 2.79 -18.31
CA LEU A 78 8.11 2.00 -18.83
C LEU A 78 8.22 2.09 -20.36
N THR A 79 7.07 2.05 -21.05
CA THR A 79 7.01 2.18 -22.51
C THR A 79 7.50 3.56 -22.98
N ARG A 80 7.03 4.65 -22.36
CA ARG A 80 7.42 6.02 -22.72
C ARG A 80 8.90 6.32 -22.47
N HIS A 81 9.46 5.77 -21.40
CA HIS A 81 10.86 5.95 -21.01
C HIS A 81 11.79 4.89 -21.63
N HIS A 82 11.29 4.08 -22.57
CA HIS A 82 12.04 3.01 -23.24
C HIS A 82 12.72 2.03 -22.28
N LEU A 83 12.11 1.81 -21.12
CA LEU A 83 12.59 0.88 -20.11
C LEU A 83 12.11 -0.55 -20.44
N PRO A 84 12.96 -1.58 -20.21
CA PRO A 84 12.56 -2.96 -20.42
C PRO A 84 11.32 -3.34 -19.63
N LEU A 85 10.29 -3.80 -20.34
CA LEU A 85 9.09 -4.38 -19.73
C LEU A 85 9.44 -5.75 -19.13
N PRO A 86 8.92 -6.08 -17.94
CA PRO A 86 9.10 -7.41 -17.39
C PRO A 86 8.44 -8.45 -18.29
N PRO A 87 9.00 -9.69 -18.35
CA PRO A 87 8.36 -10.78 -19.07
C PRO A 87 6.91 -10.96 -18.63
N LYS A 88 6.04 -11.35 -19.56
CA LYS A 88 4.68 -11.78 -19.22
C LYS A 88 4.80 -13.11 -18.46
N THR A 89 4.88 -13.04 -17.13
CA THR A 89 4.92 -14.22 -16.26
C THR A 89 3.50 -14.73 -15.98
N LEU A 90 3.34 -16.05 -15.77
CA LEU A 90 2.06 -16.63 -15.34
C LEU A 90 1.62 -16.14 -13.95
N ASN A 91 2.57 -15.68 -13.12
CA ASN A 91 2.28 -15.13 -11.80
C ASN A 91 2.05 -13.60 -11.89
N ARG A 92 0.81 -13.15 -11.67
CA ARG A 92 0.41 -11.74 -11.67
C ARG A 92 1.14 -10.91 -10.61
N ALA A 93 1.29 -11.44 -9.39
CA ALA A 93 1.93 -10.71 -8.29
C ALA A 93 3.42 -10.45 -8.57
N LEU A 94 4.13 -11.43 -9.14
CA LEU A 94 5.52 -11.24 -9.55
C LEU A 94 5.67 -10.22 -10.68
N HIS A 95 4.75 -10.22 -11.64
CA HIS A 95 4.73 -9.22 -12.71
C HIS A 95 4.52 -7.80 -12.15
N GLN A 96 3.53 -7.65 -11.27
CA GLN A 96 3.21 -6.38 -10.59
C GLN A 96 4.37 -5.88 -9.71
N ALA A 97 5.04 -6.78 -8.98
CA ALA A 97 6.21 -6.44 -8.18
C ALA A 97 7.37 -5.92 -9.05
N HIS A 98 7.63 -6.56 -10.20
CA HIS A 98 8.64 -6.08 -11.15
C HIS A 98 8.29 -4.72 -11.74
N LEU A 99 7.04 -4.49 -12.15
CA LEU A 99 6.60 -3.18 -12.63
C LEU A 99 6.86 -2.09 -11.58
N ARG A 100 6.43 -2.32 -10.34
CA ARG A 100 6.65 -1.39 -9.22
C ARG A 100 8.14 -1.11 -9.00
N TYR A 101 8.96 -2.16 -8.89
CA TYR A 101 10.40 -2.01 -8.66
C TYR A 101 11.06 -1.18 -9.76
N ARG A 102 10.80 -1.49 -11.04
CA ARG A 102 11.45 -0.82 -12.17
C ARG A 102 11.06 0.65 -12.31
N VAL A 103 9.78 0.96 -12.11
CA VAL A 103 9.32 2.35 -12.13
C VAL A 103 9.86 3.13 -10.95
N LEU A 104 9.82 2.54 -9.75
CA LEU A 104 10.30 3.20 -8.53
C LEU A 104 11.80 3.50 -8.61
N ASP A 105 12.61 2.51 -8.98
CA ASP A 105 14.06 2.63 -9.14
C ASP A 105 14.42 3.77 -10.11
N HIS A 106 13.79 3.80 -11.28
CA HIS A 106 14.02 4.86 -12.26
C HIS A 106 13.60 6.24 -11.76
N LEU A 107 12.42 6.35 -11.10
CA LEU A 107 11.97 7.63 -10.53
C LEU A 107 12.92 8.12 -9.43
N CYS A 108 13.34 7.24 -8.51
CA CYS A 108 14.32 7.59 -7.48
C CYS A 108 15.61 8.14 -8.09
N CYS A 109 16.10 7.53 -9.18
CA CYS A 109 17.28 8.04 -9.88
C CYS A 109 17.04 9.39 -10.57
N LEU A 110 15.84 9.63 -11.10
CA LEU A 110 15.51 10.89 -11.79
C LEU A 110 15.43 12.08 -10.84
N CYS A 111 14.91 11.89 -9.64
CA CYS A 111 14.73 12.97 -8.66
C CYS A 111 15.76 12.96 -7.52
N ASP A 112 16.74 12.05 -7.55
CA ASP A 112 17.71 11.82 -6.47
C ASP A 112 17.07 11.67 -5.07
N PHE A 113 15.85 11.11 -5.02
CA PHE A 113 15.06 10.96 -3.80
C PHE A 113 14.66 9.50 -3.57
N TYR A 114 15.49 8.78 -2.79
CA TYR A 114 15.34 7.34 -2.54
C TYR A 114 14.28 6.97 -1.50
N SER A 115 13.60 7.97 -0.92
CA SER A 115 12.50 7.73 0.03
C SER A 115 11.14 7.55 -0.64
N LEU A 116 11.07 7.65 -1.98
CA LEU A 116 9.84 7.33 -2.72
C LEU A 116 9.38 5.90 -2.44
N GLN A 117 8.06 5.72 -2.37
CA GLN A 117 7.45 4.40 -2.20
C GLN A 117 6.31 4.22 -3.18
N LEU A 118 6.17 3.03 -3.75
CA LEU A 118 4.96 2.59 -4.43
C LEU A 118 4.23 1.63 -3.51
N SER A 119 3.09 2.02 -2.95
CA SER A 119 2.33 1.22 -1.98
C SER A 119 0.95 0.84 -2.53
N PRO A 120 0.46 -0.39 -2.32
CA PRO A 120 -0.92 -0.75 -2.64
C PRO A 120 -1.90 0.05 -1.78
N VAL A 121 -2.97 0.56 -2.41
CA VAL A 121 -4.02 1.32 -1.74
C VAL A 121 -5.38 0.70 -1.98
N SER A 122 -6.29 0.87 -1.02
CA SER A 122 -7.70 0.47 -1.16
C SER A 122 -8.55 1.70 -1.40
N ASP A 123 -8.23 2.45 -2.45
CA ASP A 123 -9.07 3.58 -2.84
C ASP A 123 -10.02 3.15 -3.96
N VAL A 124 -11.21 2.68 -3.55
CA VAL A 124 -12.30 2.29 -4.44
C VAL A 124 -12.85 3.51 -5.21
N HIS A 125 -12.62 4.73 -4.72
CA HIS A 125 -13.17 5.96 -5.30
C HIS A 125 -12.25 6.61 -6.34
N ALA A 126 -10.94 6.41 -6.25
CA ALA A 126 -9.97 7.07 -7.12
C ALA A 126 -9.53 6.24 -8.36
N ASN A 127 -10.07 5.05 -8.58
CA ASN A 127 -9.64 4.12 -9.64
C ASN A 127 -8.12 3.88 -9.67
N CYS A 128 -7.45 4.02 -8.54
CA CYS A 128 -6.02 3.77 -8.39
C CYS A 128 -5.78 2.52 -7.56
N GLU A 129 -4.79 1.73 -7.96
CA GLU A 129 -4.39 0.50 -7.28
C GLU A 129 -3.17 0.72 -6.39
N LEU A 130 -2.43 1.81 -6.66
CA LEU A 130 -1.17 2.16 -6.05
C LEU A 130 -1.15 3.65 -5.69
N VAL A 131 -0.33 4.00 -4.72
CA VAL A 131 0.12 5.37 -4.49
C VAL A 131 1.63 5.42 -4.67
N LEU A 132 2.11 6.36 -5.49
CA LEU A 132 3.50 6.81 -5.45
C LEU A 132 3.60 7.90 -4.38
N SER A 133 4.09 7.54 -3.21
CA SER A 133 4.12 8.42 -2.05
C SER A 133 5.52 8.98 -1.79
N LEU A 134 5.56 10.28 -1.50
CA LEU A 134 6.75 10.96 -0.99
C LEU A 134 6.87 10.76 0.52
N TYR A 135 5.73 10.77 1.21
CA TYR A 135 5.65 10.64 2.65
C TYR A 135 4.61 9.64 3.07
N ASP A 136 4.76 9.16 4.29
CA ASP A 136 3.70 8.52 5.03
C ASP A 136 3.50 9.19 6.39
N SER A 137 2.35 8.97 7.02
CA SER A 137 2.01 9.68 8.26
C SER A 137 2.95 9.44 9.42
N TYR A 138 3.76 8.38 9.39
CA TYR A 138 4.72 8.09 10.45
C TYR A 138 6.07 8.78 10.21
N THR A 139 6.42 9.02 8.95
CA THR A 139 7.76 9.51 8.58
C THR A 139 7.79 10.98 8.22
N ILE A 140 6.65 11.58 7.84
CA ILE A 140 6.60 12.97 7.35
C ILE A 140 7.27 13.94 8.33
N THR A 141 7.05 13.80 9.63
CA THR A 141 7.61 14.71 10.65
C THR A 141 9.14 14.68 10.80
N PHE A 142 9.83 13.72 10.17
CA PHE A 142 11.28 13.54 10.26
C PHE A 142 11.98 13.60 8.90
N GLY A 143 11.26 13.30 7.82
CA GLY A 143 11.81 13.19 6.47
C GLY A 143 11.17 14.14 5.46
N GLU A 144 10.44 15.16 5.92
CA GLU A 144 9.90 16.20 5.05
C GLU A 144 11.04 16.97 4.38
N LEU A 145 10.98 17.05 3.06
CA LEU A 145 11.88 17.88 2.27
C LEU A 145 11.59 19.36 2.55
N VAL A 146 12.59 20.22 2.33
CA VAL A 146 12.33 21.66 2.29
C VAL A 146 11.41 21.99 1.10
N PRO A 147 10.60 23.06 1.16
CA PRO A 147 9.59 23.33 0.14
C PRO A 147 10.13 23.39 -1.30
N GLU A 148 11.35 23.89 -1.49
CA GLU A 148 12.00 24.01 -2.79
C GLU A 148 12.33 22.63 -3.38
N ASP A 149 13.00 21.78 -2.60
CA ASP A 149 13.35 20.41 -3.00
C ASP A 149 12.09 19.56 -3.20
N GLU A 150 11.07 19.76 -2.37
CA GLU A 150 9.78 19.07 -2.52
C GLU A 150 9.12 19.42 -3.84
N GLU A 151 9.04 20.71 -4.21
CA GLU A 151 8.43 21.12 -5.47
C GLU A 151 9.23 20.60 -6.66
N GLU A 152 10.57 20.62 -6.60
CA GLU A 152 11.42 20.03 -7.65
C GLU A 152 11.12 18.54 -7.85
N VAL A 153 11.08 17.76 -6.76
CA VAL A 153 10.73 16.33 -6.82
C VAL A 153 9.33 16.13 -7.39
N LEU A 154 8.35 16.93 -6.98
CA LEU A 154 6.98 16.85 -7.48
C LEU A 154 6.89 17.18 -8.98
N GLU A 155 7.60 18.21 -9.45
CA GLU A 155 7.66 18.58 -10.86
C GLU A 155 8.28 17.47 -11.71
N ILE A 156 9.40 16.89 -11.27
CA ILE A 156 10.05 15.75 -11.95
C ILE A 156 9.07 14.58 -12.05
N ILE A 157 8.39 14.23 -10.95
CA ILE A 157 7.44 13.11 -10.92
C ILE A 157 6.26 13.37 -11.86
N ARG A 158 5.63 14.56 -11.79
CA ARG A 158 4.49 14.91 -12.65
C ARG A 158 4.87 14.85 -14.13
N SER A 159 6.03 15.41 -14.47
CA SER A 159 6.57 15.40 -15.84
C SER A 159 6.86 13.97 -16.31
N ALA A 160 7.58 13.18 -15.51
CA ALA A 160 7.96 11.82 -15.87
C ALA A 160 6.73 10.91 -16.01
N LEU A 161 5.73 11.05 -15.14
CA LEU A 161 4.46 10.32 -15.22
C LEU A 161 3.51 10.86 -16.31
N ALA A 162 3.85 11.96 -16.98
CA ALA A 162 2.97 12.68 -17.92
C ALA A 162 1.57 12.93 -17.32
N MET A 163 1.55 13.36 -16.06
CA MET A 163 0.31 13.76 -15.42
C MET A 163 -0.19 15.03 -16.10
N THR A 164 -1.38 14.96 -16.69
CA THR A 164 -2.00 16.12 -17.34
C THR A 164 -2.57 17.04 -16.28
N GLY A 165 -2.07 18.27 -16.25
CA GLY A 165 -2.51 19.29 -15.30
C GLY A 165 -1.73 19.27 -13.98
N ASN A 166 -1.92 20.31 -13.19
CA ASN A 166 -1.23 20.47 -11.90
C ASN A 166 -1.98 19.72 -10.80
N VAL A 167 -2.16 18.40 -10.97
CA VAL A 167 -2.82 17.55 -9.99
C VAL A 167 -1.99 17.56 -8.70
N PRO A 168 -2.54 18.01 -7.57
CA PRO A 168 -1.80 18.05 -6.32
C PRO A 168 -1.70 16.64 -5.71
N PRO A 169 -0.62 16.34 -4.97
CA PRO A 169 -0.57 15.13 -4.17
C PRO A 169 -1.62 15.16 -3.05
N GLN A 170 -2.16 13.99 -2.73
CA GLN A 170 -3.21 13.81 -1.73
C GLN A 170 -2.92 12.61 -0.82
N TRP A 171 -3.68 12.50 0.26
CA TRP A 171 -3.58 11.36 1.17
C TRP A 171 -4.35 10.14 0.65
N PHE A 172 -3.84 8.95 0.93
CA PHE A 172 -4.44 7.67 0.56
C PHE A 172 -4.41 6.70 1.74
N TYR A 173 -5.47 5.90 1.85
CA TYR A 173 -5.51 4.78 2.78
C TYR A 173 -4.69 3.59 2.26
N PRO A 174 -3.96 2.89 3.14
CA PRO A 174 -3.31 1.65 2.77
C PRO A 174 -4.37 0.63 2.35
N MET A 175 -4.01 -0.30 1.48
CA MET A 175 -4.82 -1.51 1.36
C MET A 175 -4.84 -2.20 2.72
N ALA A 176 -6.04 -2.44 3.27
CA ALA A 176 -6.19 -3.05 4.60
C ALA A 176 -5.29 -4.28 4.71
N GLN A 177 -4.38 -4.28 5.68
CA GLN A 177 -3.62 -5.46 6.04
C GLN A 177 -4.54 -6.31 6.91
N TRP A 178 -5.10 -7.37 6.32
CA TRP A 178 -5.90 -8.37 7.01
C TRP A 178 -4.99 -9.25 7.87
#